data_AF-A0AAE4EC93-F1
#
_entry.id   AF-A0AAE4EC93-F1
#
_cell.length_a   1.000
_cell.length_b   1.000
_cell.length_c   1.000
_cell.angle_alpha   90.00
_cell.angle_beta   90.00
_cell.angle_gamma   90.00
#
_symmetry.space_group_name_H-M   'P 1'
#
loop_
_entity.id
_entity.type
_entity.pdbx_description
1 polymer ?
#
loop_
_entity_poly.entity_id
_entity_poly.type
_entity_poly.pdbx_seq_one_letter_code
_entity_poly.pdbx_strand_id
1 'polypeptide(L)'
;MSSPATVTPIRPILAAVERQVADLDDGYARLSNMLLEAYSGADLTKRHFKVLLAILRKTYGWNKPMDRISDSQLSEITKLPVKRCNEAKLELVRMNVIKQQGGMFGPNKNISEWCIPQNEWKSPKTREKASLKMRESYPSKQGDTKDTIQKKERKDPPKSPQGEKSLAQDVMDYFNELTGSRCAALAPFEKALTTVKSKDQCYTAEELKLVIRWAHVNWGHSFKPENLCRMTRFDGY
;
A
#
# COMPACT_ATOMS: atom_id res chain seq x y z
N MET A 1 22.83 -7.94 76.13
CA MET A 1 22.21 -6.71 75.59
C MET A 1 22.34 -6.76 74.07
N SER A 2 21.24 -6.98 73.34
CA SER A 2 21.27 -7.07 71.87
C SER A 2 21.10 -5.70 71.24
N SER A 3 21.98 -5.36 70.30
CA SER A 3 22.02 -4.07 69.59
C SER A 3 20.87 -3.95 68.58
N PRO A 4 20.23 -2.78 68.41
CA PRO A 4 19.17 -2.63 67.43
C PRO A 4 19.73 -2.55 66.00
N ALA A 5 19.09 -3.27 65.07
CA ALA A 5 19.43 -3.24 63.66
C ALA A 5 19.08 -1.86 63.06
N THR A 6 20.07 -1.21 62.44
CA THR A 6 19.87 0.05 61.72
C THR A 6 19.23 -0.24 60.37
N VAL A 7 17.97 0.17 60.19
CA VAL A 7 17.25 0.06 58.91
C VAL A 7 17.47 1.34 58.11
N THR A 8 18.34 1.29 57.11
CA THR A 8 18.47 2.37 56.12
C THR A 8 17.41 2.23 55.05
N PRO A 9 16.54 3.24 54.82
CA PRO A 9 15.55 3.19 53.76
C PRO A 9 16.24 3.23 52.38
N ILE A 10 15.94 2.25 51.54
CA ILE A 10 16.39 2.19 50.15
C ILE A 10 15.65 3.31 49.40
N ARG A 11 16.31 4.45 49.16
CA ARG A 11 15.80 5.45 48.22
C ARG A 11 15.97 4.92 46.79
N PRO A 12 14.91 4.88 45.97
CA PRO A 12 15.06 4.56 44.56
C PRO A 12 15.90 5.65 43.87
N ILE A 13 16.86 5.24 43.05
CA ILE A 13 17.62 6.14 42.19
C ILE A 13 16.65 6.68 41.13
N LEU A 14 16.17 7.90 41.31
CA LEU A 14 15.41 8.63 40.30
C LEU A 14 16.40 9.15 39.26
N ALA A 15 16.78 8.31 38.30
CA ALA A 15 17.50 8.77 37.12
C ALA A 15 16.55 9.66 36.32
N ALA A 16 16.90 10.93 36.14
CA ALA A 16 16.20 11.80 35.20
C ALA A 16 16.33 11.17 33.81
N VAL A 17 15.25 10.60 33.30
CA VAL A 17 15.20 10.10 31.92
C VAL A 17 15.16 11.34 31.04
N GLU A 18 16.30 11.71 30.45
CA GLU A 18 16.34 12.76 29.45
C GLU A 18 15.37 12.41 28.32
N ARG A 19 14.51 13.36 27.97
CA ARG A 19 13.49 13.18 26.94
C ARG A 19 14.19 13.09 25.58
N GLN A 20 14.28 11.89 25.02
CA GLN A 20 14.79 11.67 23.67
C GLN A 20 13.73 12.11 22.66
N VAL A 21 13.75 13.40 22.29
CA VAL A 21 12.96 13.95 21.18
C VAL A 21 13.82 13.91 19.94
N ALA A 22 13.29 13.42 18.82
CA ALA A 22 13.99 13.47 17.55
C ALA A 22 13.85 14.87 16.95
N ASP A 23 14.92 15.67 17.04
CA ASP A 23 15.00 16.99 16.42
C ASP A 23 15.61 16.90 15.01
N LEU A 24 15.19 17.78 14.10
CA LEU A 24 15.80 17.91 12.78
C LEU A 24 17.21 18.53 12.87
N ASP A 25 17.49 19.28 13.94
CA ASP A 25 18.80 19.85 14.22
C ASP A 25 19.87 18.78 14.48
N ASP A 26 19.47 17.57 14.90
CA ASP A 26 20.36 16.39 15.03
C ASP A 26 20.70 15.74 13.68
N GLY A 27 20.18 16.31 12.59
CA GLY A 27 20.41 15.88 11.22
C GLY A 27 19.37 14.89 10.70
N TYR A 28 19.33 14.77 9.37
CA TYR A 28 18.34 13.96 8.67
C TYR A 28 18.91 13.32 7.40
N ALA A 29 18.29 12.24 6.95
CA ALA A 29 18.64 11.59 5.69
C ALA A 29 17.73 12.11 4.57
N ARG A 30 18.34 12.79 3.57
CA ARG A 30 17.61 13.28 2.40
C ARG A 30 17.26 12.15 1.45
N LEU A 31 15.96 11.96 1.20
CA LEU A 31 15.42 11.00 0.24
C LEU A 31 14.50 11.73 -0.73
N SER A 32 14.60 11.42 -2.03
CA SER A 32 13.61 11.85 -3.01
C SER A 32 12.29 11.13 -2.78
N ASN A 33 11.15 11.81 -2.98
CA ASN A 33 9.83 11.21 -2.82
C ASN A 33 9.66 9.93 -3.66
N MET A 34 10.21 9.88 -4.88
CA MET A 34 10.19 8.66 -5.70
C MET A 34 10.86 7.45 -5.05
N LEU A 35 12.00 7.67 -4.36
CA LEU A 35 12.68 6.59 -3.63
C LEU A 35 11.90 6.21 -2.37
N LEU A 36 11.32 7.19 -1.68
CA LEU A 36 10.51 6.93 -0.49
C LEU A 36 9.27 6.10 -0.85
N GLU A 37 8.58 6.45 -1.93
CA GLU A 37 7.43 5.71 -2.47
C GLU A 37 7.83 4.31 -2.93
N ALA A 38 8.92 4.19 -3.70
CA ALA A 38 9.42 2.89 -4.17
C ALA A 38 9.82 1.97 -3.00
N TYR A 39 10.50 2.49 -1.98
CA TYR A 39 10.80 1.71 -0.79
C TYR A 39 9.53 1.32 -0.03
N SER A 40 8.53 2.20 0.05
CA SER A 40 7.28 1.92 0.77
C SER A 40 6.44 0.83 0.10
N GLY A 41 6.42 0.77 -1.24
CA GLY A 41 5.70 -0.24 -2.01
C GLY A 41 6.48 -1.53 -2.29
N ALA A 42 7.75 -1.61 -1.90
CA ALA A 42 8.59 -2.76 -2.17
C ALA A 42 8.26 -3.94 -1.24
N ASP A 43 8.17 -5.15 -1.82
CA ASP A 43 7.99 -6.43 -1.10
C ASP A 43 9.27 -6.89 -0.37
N LEU A 44 9.83 -6.00 0.44
CA LEU A 44 11.02 -6.27 1.24
C LEU A 44 10.63 -6.88 2.59
N THR A 45 11.37 -7.90 3.01
CA THR A 45 11.18 -8.45 4.36
C THR A 45 11.52 -7.41 5.44
N LYS A 46 11.00 -7.58 6.66
CA LYS A 46 11.35 -6.73 7.81
C LYS A 46 12.86 -6.61 8.03
N ARG A 47 13.61 -7.68 7.72
CA ARG A 47 15.08 -7.70 7.82
C ARG A 47 15.72 -6.84 6.74
N HIS A 48 15.23 -6.93 5.50
CA HIS A 48 15.68 -6.08 4.39
C HIS A 48 15.46 -4.61 4.71
N PHE A 49 14.27 -4.23 5.17
CA PHE A 49 13.98 -2.84 5.55
C PHE A 49 14.91 -2.32 6.64
N LYS A 50 15.16 -3.09 7.70
CA LYS A 50 16.09 -2.69 8.75
C LYS A 50 17.49 -2.41 8.20
N VAL A 51 18.02 -3.32 7.37
CA VAL A 51 19.36 -3.17 6.78
C VAL A 51 19.40 -2.01 5.80
N LEU A 52 18.37 -1.83 4.97
CA LEU A 52 18.24 -0.70 4.05
C LEU A 52 18.26 0.63 4.81
N LEU A 53 17.47 0.78 5.87
CA LEU A 53 17.45 1.99 6.70
C LEU A 53 18.81 2.25 7.35
N ALA A 54 19.51 1.22 7.81
CA ALA A 54 20.86 1.37 8.35
C ALA A 54 21.87 1.86 7.29
N ILE A 55 21.78 1.36 6.05
CA ILE A 55 22.58 1.84 4.92
C ILE A 55 22.25 3.30 4.61
N LEU A 56 20.96 3.67 4.54
CA LEU A 56 20.52 5.06 4.34
C LEU A 56 21.04 5.98 5.44
N ARG A 57 21.00 5.55 6.70
CA ARG A 57 21.55 6.30 7.84
C ARG A 57 23.05 6.50 7.72
N LYS A 58 23.80 5.51 7.23
CA LYS A 58 25.27 5.57 7.04
C LYS A 58 25.70 6.28 5.75
N THR A 59 24.79 6.48 4.80
CA THR A 59 25.04 7.17 3.53
C THR A 59 24.40 8.55 3.52
N TYR A 60 23.12 8.65 3.17
CA TYR A 60 22.39 9.92 3.10
C TYR A 60 22.28 10.63 4.44
N GLY A 61 22.26 9.91 5.56
CA GLY A 61 22.36 10.52 6.90
C GLY A 61 23.72 11.19 7.19
N TRP A 62 24.72 10.99 6.34
CA TRP A 62 26.01 11.69 6.34
C TRP A 62 26.21 12.51 5.05
N ASN A 63 25.14 12.75 4.28
CA ASN A 63 25.18 13.42 2.97
C ASN A 63 26.13 12.77 1.94
N LYS A 64 26.36 11.45 2.02
CA LYS A 64 27.17 10.69 1.05
C LYS A 64 26.28 9.78 0.20
N PRO A 65 26.56 9.62 -1.12
CA PRO A 65 25.79 8.70 -1.96
C PRO A 65 26.09 7.23 -1.67
N MET A 66 27.33 6.91 -1.29
CA MET A 66 27.80 5.58 -0.92
C MET A 66 28.81 5.72 0.21
N ASP A 67 28.95 4.69 1.05
CA ASP A 67 29.99 4.65 2.09
C ASP A 67 30.51 3.22 2.30
N ARG A 68 31.68 3.08 2.91
CA ARG A 68 32.17 1.79 3.40
C ARG A 68 31.47 1.46 4.71
N ILE A 69 30.69 0.39 4.71
CA ILE A 69 29.88 0.01 5.87
C ILE A 69 30.21 -1.44 6.23
N SER A 70 30.70 -1.66 7.45
CA SER A 70 30.98 -3.01 7.94
C SER A 70 29.70 -3.70 8.43
N ASP A 71 29.70 -5.04 8.43
CA ASP A 71 28.56 -5.81 8.93
C ASP A 71 28.37 -5.67 10.45
N SER A 72 29.45 -5.35 11.19
CA SER A 72 29.38 -5.00 12.61
C SER A 72 28.61 -3.68 12.84
N GLN A 73 28.87 -2.65 12.03
CA GLN A 73 28.13 -1.38 12.10
C GLN A 73 26.65 -1.58 11.75
N LEU A 74 26.34 -2.39 10.72
CA LEU A 74 24.96 -2.73 10.38
C LEU A 74 24.28 -3.49 11.52
N SER A 75 24.97 -4.44 12.14
CA SER A 75 24.47 -5.20 13.30
C SER A 75 24.14 -4.27 14.47
N GLU A 76 25.03 -3.31 14.77
CA GLU A 76 24.83 -2.34 15.84
C GLU A 76 23.60 -1.46 15.63
N ILE A 77 23.36 -0.98 14.40
CA ILE A 77 22.21 -0.12 14.09
C ILE A 77 20.90 -0.91 14.05
N THR A 78 20.89 -2.05 13.36
CA THR A 78 19.67 -2.84 13.13
C THR A 78 19.24 -3.70 14.32
N LYS A 79 20.18 -3.92 15.27
CA LYS A 79 20.05 -4.85 16.40
C LYS A 79 19.78 -6.28 15.92
N LEU A 80 20.42 -6.67 14.82
CA LEU A 80 20.38 -8.03 14.26
C LEU A 80 21.77 -8.68 14.33
N PRO A 81 21.87 -10.01 14.42
CA PRO A 81 23.16 -10.70 14.34
C PRO A 81 23.87 -10.39 13.03
N VAL A 82 25.19 -10.20 13.08
CA VAL A 82 26.07 -9.87 11.92
C VAL A 82 25.79 -10.75 10.70
N LYS A 83 25.64 -12.07 10.91
CA LYS A 83 25.32 -13.02 9.83
C LYS A 83 24.02 -12.68 9.11
N ARG A 84 22.98 -12.28 9.85
CA ARG A 84 21.67 -11.90 9.29
C ARG A 84 21.73 -10.56 8.57
N CYS A 85 22.54 -9.63 9.05
CA CYS A 85 22.81 -8.38 8.34
C CYS A 85 23.50 -8.65 7.00
N ASN A 86 24.52 -9.50 6.98
CA ASN A 86 25.24 -9.83 5.76
C ASN A 86 24.34 -10.56 4.74
N GLU A 87 23.55 -11.55 5.17
CA GLU A 87 22.55 -12.22 4.34
C GLU A 87 21.61 -11.20 3.67
N ALA A 88 20.96 -10.35 4.48
CA ALA A 88 20.03 -9.33 3.99
C ALA A 88 20.71 -8.28 3.08
N LYS A 89 21.94 -7.86 3.39
CA LYS A 89 22.72 -6.92 2.58
C LYS A 89 23.00 -7.51 1.19
N LEU A 90 23.44 -8.76 1.13
CA LEU A 90 23.72 -9.44 -0.14
C LEU A 90 22.44 -9.67 -0.95
N GLU A 91 21.33 -10.00 -0.29
CA GLU A 91 20.02 -10.10 -0.95
C GLU A 91 19.56 -8.76 -1.54
N LEU A 92 19.74 -7.65 -0.81
CA LEU A 92 19.44 -6.30 -1.31
C LEU A 92 20.30 -5.90 -2.52
N VAL A 93 21.58 -6.31 -2.55
CA VAL A 93 22.45 -6.13 -3.73
C VAL A 93 21.95 -6.98 -4.90
N ARG A 94 21.55 -8.23 -4.67
CA ARG A 94 21.00 -9.12 -5.71
C ARG A 94 19.70 -8.60 -6.30
N MET A 95 18.82 -8.04 -5.47
CA MET A 95 17.59 -7.37 -5.90
C MET A 95 17.86 -5.99 -6.52
N ASN A 96 19.12 -5.54 -6.56
CA ASN A 96 19.55 -4.25 -7.09
C ASN A 96 18.87 -3.02 -6.45
N VAL A 97 18.37 -3.17 -5.22
CA VAL A 97 17.79 -2.08 -4.41
C VAL A 97 18.91 -1.20 -3.83
N ILE A 98 20.08 -1.79 -3.59
CA ILE A 98 21.32 -1.10 -3.24
C ILE A 98 22.43 -1.48 -4.22
N LYS A 99 23.37 -0.57 -4.47
CA LYS A 99 24.54 -0.80 -5.31
C LYS A 99 25.78 -1.04 -4.47
N GLN A 100 26.67 -1.87 -5.00
CA GLN A 100 28.02 -2.09 -4.48
C GLN A 100 29.04 -1.58 -5.50
N GLN A 101 29.91 -0.65 -5.09
CA GLN A 101 30.96 -0.11 -5.95
C GLN A 101 32.24 0.11 -5.14
N GLY A 102 33.36 -0.49 -5.54
CA GLY A 102 34.65 -0.32 -4.86
C GLY A 102 34.63 -0.69 -3.36
N GLY A 103 33.81 -1.68 -2.98
CA GLY A 103 33.61 -2.08 -1.57
C GLY A 103 32.72 -1.12 -0.76
N MET A 104 32.17 -0.08 -1.38
CA MET A 104 31.18 0.81 -0.78
C MET A 104 29.77 0.36 -1.14
N PHE A 105 28.81 0.72 -0.30
CA PHE A 105 27.40 0.42 -0.47
C PHE A 105 26.58 1.71 -0.44
N GLY A 106 25.51 1.75 -1.23
CA GLY A 106 24.55 2.84 -1.20
C GLY A 106 23.25 2.51 -1.92
N PRO A 107 22.18 3.27 -1.67
CA PRO A 107 20.88 3.07 -2.33
C PRO A 107 20.95 3.22 -3.86
N ASN A 108 20.27 2.34 -4.59
CA ASN A 108 20.14 2.47 -6.04
C ASN A 108 19.05 3.47 -6.41
N LYS A 109 19.43 4.58 -7.06
CA LYS A 109 18.49 5.63 -7.49
C LYS A 109 17.63 5.22 -8.69
N ASN A 110 18.08 4.26 -9.49
CA ASN A 110 17.37 3.85 -10.71
C ASN A 110 16.39 2.71 -10.39
N ILE A 111 15.16 3.07 -10.05
CA ILE A 111 14.10 2.14 -9.59
C ILE A 111 13.77 1.10 -10.66
N SER A 112 13.88 1.46 -11.94
CA SER A 112 13.62 0.55 -13.06
C SER A 112 14.56 -0.65 -13.12
N GLU A 113 15.72 -0.58 -12.45
CA GLU A 113 16.68 -1.68 -12.41
C GLU A 113 16.44 -2.63 -11.23
N TRP A 114 15.45 -2.37 -10.37
CA TRP A 114 15.21 -3.19 -9.18
C TRP A 114 14.54 -4.51 -9.54
N CYS A 115 15.09 -5.61 -9.03
CA CYS A 115 14.64 -6.98 -9.25
C CYS A 115 14.07 -7.55 -7.94
N ILE A 116 12.99 -6.96 -7.44
CA ILE A 116 12.32 -7.46 -6.24
C ILE A 116 11.39 -8.60 -6.69
N PRO A 117 11.54 -9.83 -6.19
CA PRO A 117 10.61 -10.91 -6.50
C PRO A 117 9.24 -10.49 -6.00
N GLN A 118 8.31 -10.23 -6.92
CA GLN A 118 6.93 -9.98 -6.52
C GLN A 118 6.43 -11.23 -5.83
N ASN A 119 5.87 -11.06 -4.63
CA ASN A 119 4.99 -12.08 -4.11
C ASN A 119 3.79 -12.09 -5.07
N GLU A 120 3.75 -13.05 -6.00
CA GLU A 120 2.54 -13.34 -6.74
C GLU A 120 1.43 -13.47 -5.70
N TRP A 121 0.57 -12.44 -5.62
CA TRP A 121 -0.66 -12.53 -4.87
C TRP A 121 -1.50 -13.54 -5.61
N LYS A 122 -1.23 -14.83 -5.36
CA LYS A 122 -2.17 -15.89 -5.69
C LYS A 122 -3.38 -15.52 -4.87
N SER A 123 -4.36 -14.90 -5.53
CA SER A 123 -5.73 -14.79 -5.05
C SER A 123 -6.04 -16.07 -4.29
N PRO A 124 -6.61 -16.04 -3.07
CA PRO A 124 -6.92 -17.26 -2.34
C PRO A 124 -7.69 -18.16 -3.29
N LYS A 125 -7.04 -19.22 -3.78
CA LYS A 125 -7.76 -20.25 -4.53
C LYS A 125 -8.81 -20.71 -3.53
N THR A 126 -10.07 -20.52 -3.89
CA THR A 126 -11.23 -21.10 -3.22
C THR A 126 -10.90 -22.54 -2.89
N ARG A 127 -10.40 -22.78 -1.67
CA ARG A 127 -10.08 -24.11 -1.22
C ARG A 127 -11.37 -24.64 -0.67
N GLU A 128 -11.86 -25.65 -1.35
CA GLU A 128 -13.07 -26.36 -1.04
C GLU A 128 -13.15 -26.72 0.44
N LYS A 129 -14.39 -26.66 0.90
CA LYS A 129 -14.90 -26.92 2.24
C LYS A 129 -14.22 -28.13 2.89
N ALA A 130 -13.40 -27.89 3.91
CA ALA A 130 -13.14 -28.85 4.96
C ALA A 130 -13.74 -28.29 6.26
N SER A 131 -14.81 -28.96 6.69
CA SER A 131 -15.62 -28.69 7.87
C SER A 131 -14.79 -28.53 9.16
N LEU A 132 -14.88 -27.37 9.80
CA LEU A 132 -14.62 -27.23 11.23
C LEU A 132 -15.96 -27.07 11.92
N LYS A 133 -16.41 -28.12 12.62
CA LYS A 133 -17.50 -28.05 13.58
C LYS A 133 -17.03 -27.20 14.75
N MET A 134 -17.51 -25.95 14.83
CA MET A 134 -17.45 -25.18 16.07
C MET A 134 -18.83 -25.18 16.71
N ARG A 135 -18.82 -25.63 17.96
CA ARG A 135 -19.97 -25.94 18.81
C ARG A 135 -20.73 -24.67 19.21
N GLU A 136 -22.04 -24.82 19.32
CA GLU A 136 -23.06 -23.83 19.66
C GLU A 136 -22.74 -23.02 20.92
N SER A 137 -23.01 -21.71 20.87
CA SER A 137 -24.00 -21.08 21.76
C SER A 137 -24.24 -19.62 21.35
N TYR A 138 -25.44 -19.33 20.85
CA TYR A 138 -26.06 -18.00 20.94
C TYR A 138 -27.38 -18.16 21.69
N PRO A 139 -27.77 -17.16 22.48
CA PRO A 139 -29.09 -16.56 22.29
C PRO A 139 -29.01 -15.02 22.43
N SER A 140 -29.91 -14.17 21.93
CA SER A 140 -31.09 -14.26 21.07
C SER A 140 -31.68 -12.83 20.99
N LYS A 141 -32.41 -12.52 19.91
CA LYS A 141 -33.39 -11.40 19.71
C LYS A 141 -32.76 -10.02 19.41
N GLN A 142 -33.24 -9.22 18.46
CA GLN A 142 -34.64 -9.03 18.07
C GLN A 142 -34.81 -8.25 16.74
N GLY A 143 -35.68 -8.76 15.86
CA GLY A 143 -36.54 -8.02 14.90
C GLY A 143 -36.00 -7.86 13.46
N ASP A 144 -36.40 -8.68 12.47
CA ASP A 144 -37.69 -8.71 11.74
C ASP A 144 -37.90 -7.48 10.83
N THR A 145 -38.31 -7.50 9.55
CA THR A 145 -38.64 -8.52 8.52
C THR A 145 -38.79 -7.76 7.18
N LYS A 146 -38.79 -8.52 6.07
CA LYS A 146 -39.30 -8.24 4.71
C LYS A 146 -38.26 -7.77 3.69
N ASP A 147 -38.22 -8.30 2.47
CA ASP A 147 -38.90 -9.44 1.86
C ASP A 147 -38.11 -9.83 0.60
N THR A 148 -37.87 -11.14 0.44
CA THR A 148 -38.02 -11.95 -0.77
C THR A 148 -38.23 -11.23 -2.11
N ILE A 149 -37.36 -11.44 -3.11
CA ILE A 149 -37.72 -11.70 -4.52
C ILE A 149 -36.64 -12.60 -5.16
N GLN A 150 -37.12 -13.50 -6.02
CA GLN A 150 -36.49 -14.73 -6.50
C GLN A 150 -35.55 -14.55 -7.71
N LYS A 151 -34.41 -15.23 -7.63
CA LYS A 151 -33.71 -16.05 -8.66
C LYS A 151 -34.10 -15.89 -10.14
N LYS A 152 -33.11 -15.56 -11.00
CA LYS A 152 -32.84 -16.30 -12.26
C LYS A 152 -31.44 -16.06 -12.82
N GLU A 153 -30.63 -17.11 -12.84
CA GLU A 153 -29.45 -17.25 -13.71
C GLU A 153 -29.88 -17.47 -15.17
N ARG A 154 -29.12 -16.94 -16.13
CA ARG A 154 -28.88 -17.56 -17.45
C ARG A 154 -27.46 -17.25 -17.95
N LYS A 155 -26.81 -18.26 -18.53
CA LYS A 155 -25.49 -18.26 -19.19
C LYS A 155 -25.57 -17.79 -20.66
N ASP A 156 -24.42 -17.39 -21.19
CA ASP A 156 -24.07 -16.64 -22.44
C ASP A 156 -24.38 -17.31 -23.82
N PRO A 157 -23.86 -16.79 -24.98
CA PRO A 157 -24.49 -15.89 -25.98
C PRO A 157 -24.68 -16.59 -27.37
N PRO A 158 -25.22 -15.97 -28.47
CA PRO A 158 -24.44 -15.08 -29.35
C PRO A 158 -25.21 -14.03 -30.21
N LYS A 159 -24.42 -13.10 -30.81
CA LYS A 159 -24.64 -12.27 -32.03
C LYS A 159 -25.49 -10.97 -31.96
N SER A 160 -24.76 -9.87 -32.19
CA SER A 160 -25.14 -8.60 -32.83
C SER A 160 -25.97 -8.80 -34.12
N PRO A 161 -26.80 -7.84 -34.60
CA PRO A 161 -26.42 -6.45 -34.80
C PRO A 161 -27.49 -5.38 -34.50
N GLN A 162 -27.05 -4.11 -34.60
CA GLN A 162 -27.83 -2.89 -34.84
C GLN A 162 -28.18 -2.03 -33.61
N GLY A 163 -27.50 -0.88 -33.57
CA GLY A 163 -27.55 0.11 -32.51
C GLY A 163 -26.21 0.14 -31.79
N GLU A 164 -25.19 0.77 -32.39
CA GLU A 164 -23.97 1.13 -31.67
C GLU A 164 -24.36 2.03 -30.49
N LYS A 165 -24.65 1.42 -29.34
CA LYS A 165 -24.66 2.15 -28.08
C LYS A 165 -23.24 2.68 -27.94
N SER A 166 -23.06 3.98 -28.02
CA SER A 166 -21.75 4.60 -27.87
C SER A 166 -21.15 4.13 -26.53
N LEU A 167 -19.83 3.97 -26.46
CA LEU A 167 -19.15 3.58 -25.21
C LEU A 167 -19.52 4.52 -24.05
N ALA A 168 -19.84 5.78 -24.34
CA ALA A 168 -20.33 6.74 -23.35
C ALA A 168 -21.74 6.39 -22.82
N GLN A 169 -22.63 5.87 -23.67
CA GLN A 169 -23.96 5.42 -23.27
C GLN A 169 -23.88 4.24 -22.30
N ASP A 170 -23.00 3.28 -22.58
CA ASP A 170 -22.78 2.12 -21.70
C ASP A 170 -22.26 2.53 -20.31
N VAL A 171 -21.32 3.47 -20.26
CA VAL A 171 -20.82 4.02 -18.99
C VAL A 171 -21.89 4.83 -18.25
N MET A 172 -22.72 5.59 -18.96
CA MET A 172 -23.81 6.37 -18.36
C MET A 172 -24.92 5.46 -17.81
N ASP A 173 -25.30 4.41 -18.54
CA ASP A 173 -26.28 3.42 -18.10
C ASP A 173 -25.79 2.76 -16.80
N TYR A 174 -24.51 2.38 -16.75
CA TYR A 174 -23.87 1.83 -15.56
C TYR A 174 -23.88 2.79 -14.36
N PHE A 175 -23.58 4.07 -14.58
CA PHE A 175 -23.65 5.10 -13.55
C PHE A 175 -25.06 5.24 -12.96
N ASN A 176 -26.08 5.25 -13.82
CA ASN A 176 -27.48 5.37 -13.42
C ASN A 176 -27.95 4.15 -12.63
N GLU A 177 -27.58 2.94 -13.06
CA GLU A 177 -27.88 1.70 -12.36
C GLU A 177 -27.25 1.68 -10.96
N LEU A 178 -25.97 2.06 -10.84
CA LEU A 178 -25.26 1.99 -9.56
C LEU A 178 -25.71 3.06 -8.57
N THR A 179 -25.96 4.27 -9.03
CA THR A 179 -26.32 5.39 -8.14
C THR A 179 -27.83 5.54 -7.93
N GLY A 180 -28.65 4.76 -8.64
CA GLY A 180 -30.11 4.95 -8.70
C GLY A 180 -30.52 6.29 -9.32
N SER A 181 -29.59 6.97 -10.01
CA SER A 181 -29.84 8.27 -10.64
C SER A 181 -30.43 8.12 -12.04
N ARG A 182 -30.99 9.21 -12.57
CA ARG A 182 -31.44 9.32 -13.96
C ARG A 182 -30.67 10.42 -14.68
N CYS A 183 -29.37 10.26 -14.81
CA CYS A 183 -28.54 11.16 -15.60
C CYS A 183 -28.74 10.90 -17.10
N ALA A 184 -28.96 11.96 -17.87
CA ALA A 184 -29.02 11.93 -19.33
C ALA A 184 -27.83 12.66 -19.99
N ALA A 185 -26.87 13.14 -19.20
CA ALA A 185 -25.72 13.89 -19.68
C ALA A 185 -24.64 12.92 -20.18
N LEU A 186 -24.53 12.78 -21.51
CA LEU A 186 -23.50 11.98 -22.18
C LEU A 186 -22.15 12.71 -22.31
N ALA A 187 -22.18 14.04 -22.44
CA ALA A 187 -21.01 14.88 -22.66
C ALA A 187 -19.87 14.68 -21.63
N PRO A 188 -20.12 14.46 -20.33
CA PRO A 188 -19.05 14.19 -19.36
C PRO A 188 -18.28 12.89 -19.65
N PHE A 189 -19.00 11.83 -20.04
CA PHE A 189 -18.42 10.52 -20.33
C PHE A 189 -17.69 10.52 -21.68
N GLU A 190 -18.26 11.15 -22.71
CA GLU A 190 -17.59 11.33 -24.01
C GLU A 190 -16.29 12.13 -23.87
N LYS A 191 -16.32 13.21 -23.08
CA LYS A 191 -15.11 13.99 -22.79
C LYS A 191 -14.07 13.14 -22.08
N ALA A 192 -14.46 12.32 -21.11
CA ALA A 192 -13.51 11.44 -20.42
C ALA A 192 -12.90 10.39 -21.36
N LEU A 193 -13.70 9.76 -22.23
CA LEU A 193 -13.24 8.77 -23.22
C LEU A 193 -12.36 9.36 -24.33
N THR A 194 -12.44 10.67 -24.57
CA THR A 194 -11.61 11.37 -25.57
C THR A 194 -10.42 12.11 -24.95
N THR A 195 -10.37 12.24 -23.62
CA THR A 195 -9.26 12.91 -22.93
C THR A 195 -8.06 11.98 -22.86
N VAL A 196 -6.95 12.47 -23.38
CA VAL A 196 -5.66 11.76 -23.42
C VAL A 196 -4.95 11.87 -22.07
N LYS A 197 -4.55 10.73 -21.50
CA LYS A 197 -3.71 10.62 -20.29
C LYS A 197 -2.26 11.01 -20.58
N SER A 198 -1.42 11.11 -19.55
CA SER A 198 0.03 11.08 -19.77
C SER A 198 0.41 9.76 -20.45
N LYS A 199 1.05 9.82 -21.63
CA LYS A 199 1.42 8.70 -22.56
C LYS A 199 0.44 8.41 -23.71
N ASP A 200 -0.29 9.39 -24.23
CA ASP A 200 -1.09 9.26 -25.47
C ASP A 200 -2.20 8.17 -25.45
N GLN A 201 -2.67 7.78 -24.26
CA GLN A 201 -3.74 6.79 -24.11
C GLN A 201 -5.02 7.45 -23.58
N CYS A 202 -6.17 7.16 -24.18
CA CYS A 202 -7.48 7.60 -23.69
C CYS A 202 -8.03 6.70 -22.57
N TYR A 203 -8.98 7.20 -21.78
CA TYR A 203 -9.73 6.37 -20.84
C TYR A 203 -10.60 5.34 -21.56
N THR A 204 -10.63 4.11 -21.07
CA THR A 204 -11.56 3.07 -21.55
C THR A 204 -12.87 3.09 -20.77
N ALA A 205 -13.93 2.53 -21.35
CA ALA A 205 -15.23 2.41 -20.66
C ALA A 205 -15.13 1.64 -19.34
N GLU A 206 -14.31 0.59 -19.29
CA GLU A 206 -14.12 -0.23 -18.08
C GLU A 206 -13.39 0.51 -16.95
N GLU A 207 -12.43 1.37 -17.28
CA GLU A 207 -11.77 2.24 -16.31
C GLU A 207 -12.76 3.24 -15.72
N LEU A 208 -13.64 3.82 -16.55
CA LEU A 208 -14.68 4.73 -16.05
C LEU A 208 -15.67 4.00 -15.13
N LYS A 209 -16.11 2.79 -15.47
CA LYS A 209 -16.97 1.96 -14.60
C LYS A 209 -16.30 1.63 -13.27
N LEU A 210 -15.00 1.39 -13.26
CA LEU A 210 -14.25 1.15 -12.03
C LEU A 210 -14.23 2.39 -11.13
N VAL A 211 -14.00 3.57 -11.70
CA VAL A 211 -13.98 4.83 -10.96
C VAL A 211 -15.37 5.18 -10.43
N ILE A 212 -16.43 4.95 -11.21
CA ILE A 212 -17.83 5.11 -10.77
C ILE A 212 -18.10 4.25 -9.53
N ARG A 213 -17.68 2.98 -9.53
CA ARG A 213 -17.81 2.09 -8.36
C ARG A 213 -17.09 2.62 -7.15
N TRP A 214 -15.83 3.03 -7.32
CA TRP A 214 -15.06 3.56 -6.20
C TRP A 214 -15.70 4.84 -5.63
N ALA A 215 -16.13 5.77 -6.48
CA ALA A 215 -16.75 7.02 -6.02
C ALA A 215 -18.04 6.75 -5.26
N HIS A 216 -18.86 5.79 -5.73
CA HIS A 216 -20.07 5.38 -5.04
C HIS A 216 -19.81 4.82 -3.63
N VAL A 217 -18.77 4.00 -3.47
CA VAL A 217 -18.40 3.44 -2.16
C VAL A 217 -17.76 4.48 -1.23
N ASN A 218 -16.95 5.39 -1.75
CA ASN A 218 -16.07 6.22 -0.92
C ASN A 218 -16.59 7.64 -0.66
N TRP A 219 -17.41 8.21 -1.55
CA TRP A 219 -17.82 9.60 -1.38
C TRP A 219 -18.95 9.75 -0.36
N GLY A 220 -19.76 8.72 -0.12
CA GLY A 220 -20.80 8.75 0.92
C GLY A 220 -21.89 9.80 0.69
N HIS A 221 -21.92 10.45 -0.48
CA HIS A 221 -22.94 11.39 -0.93
C HIS A 221 -23.20 11.20 -2.43
N SER A 222 -24.34 11.69 -2.91
CA SER A 222 -24.65 11.69 -4.35
C SER A 222 -23.75 12.67 -5.09
N PHE A 223 -23.22 12.24 -6.23
CA PHE A 223 -22.30 13.04 -7.03
C PHE A 223 -22.74 13.08 -8.49
N LYS A 224 -22.35 14.16 -9.17
CA LYS A 224 -22.70 14.38 -10.57
C LYS A 224 -21.60 13.85 -11.48
N PRO A 225 -21.93 13.29 -12.66
CA PRO A 225 -20.93 12.82 -13.64
C PRO A 225 -19.90 13.88 -14.02
N GLU A 226 -20.27 15.16 -14.05
CA GLU A 226 -19.34 16.24 -14.34
C GLU A 226 -18.22 16.35 -13.30
N ASN A 227 -18.51 16.07 -12.02
CA ASN A 227 -17.50 16.10 -10.96
C ASN A 227 -16.57 14.88 -11.05
N LEU A 228 -17.14 13.72 -11.38
CA LEU A 228 -16.40 12.48 -11.59
C LEU A 228 -15.43 12.61 -12.77
N CYS A 229 -15.93 13.08 -13.91
CA CYS A 229 -15.19 13.20 -15.17
C CYS A 229 -14.26 14.44 -15.22
N ARG A 230 -14.26 15.30 -14.20
CA ARG A 230 -13.31 16.42 -14.04
C ARG A 230 -11.98 16.03 -13.40
N MET A 231 -11.89 14.83 -12.80
CA MET A 231 -10.65 14.40 -12.15
C MET A 231 -9.54 14.26 -13.20
N THR A 232 -8.53 15.14 -13.14
CA THR A 232 -7.41 15.19 -14.08
C THR A 232 -6.39 14.07 -13.89
N ARG A 233 -6.58 13.23 -12.86
CA ARG A 233 -5.74 12.07 -12.57
C ARG A 233 -6.64 10.95 -12.08
N PHE A 234 -6.78 9.94 -12.92
CA PHE A 234 -7.30 8.63 -12.54
C PHE A 234 -6.13 7.64 -12.29
N ASP A 235 -4.89 8.13 -12.22
CA ASP A 235 -3.65 7.37 -11.97
C ASP A 235 -3.53 7.00 -10.49
N GLY A 236 -4.33 6.02 -10.07
CA GLY A 236 -4.29 5.50 -8.70
C GLY A 236 -5.40 4.51 -8.36
N TYR A 237 -6.15 4.05 -9.36
CA TYR A 237 -7.09 2.93 -9.26
C TYR A 237 -6.51 1.67 -9.88
#